data_AF-A0A920LPD7-F1
#
_entry.id   AF-A0A920LPD7-F1
#
_cell.length_a   1.000
_cell.length_b   1.000
_cell.length_c   1.000
_cell.angle_alpha   90.00
_cell.angle_beta   90.00
_cell.angle_gamma   90.00
#
_symmetry.space_group_name_H-M   'P 1'
#
loop_
_entity.id
_entity.type
_entity.pdbx_description
1 polymer ?
#
loop_
_entity_poly.entity_id
_entity_poly.type
_entity_poly.pdbx_seq_one_letter_code
_entity_poly.pdbx_strand_id
1 'polypeptide(L)'
;MELETVLGDFSVKGEITESRYGPVVTRHDLEPAPGTKSQRVISLADDIARSMSAVSVRVAVVPGQNVIGIELPNTDRQVVVLREILDHAVWQSDGSNLPMALGKDIAGAPVIVDLAKMPHLLVAGTTGSGKSVGINAMILSLLYRHTPETCRMILVDPKMLELSVYDGIPHLLSPVVTEPSKAVTALKWAVREMETRYRNMAKLNVRNIAGYNERVAKARTRARC
;
A
#
# COMPACT_ATOMS: atom_id res chain seq x y z
N MET A 1 9.92 10.58 29.74
CA MET A 1 10.95 10.25 30.73
C MET A 1 11.25 8.75 30.84
N GLU A 2 10.34 7.83 30.48
CA GLU A 2 10.65 6.39 30.56
C GLU A 2 11.68 5.91 29.51
N LEU A 3 11.59 6.36 28.25
CA LEU A 3 12.45 5.84 27.18
C LEU A 3 13.95 6.16 27.38
N GLU A 4 14.29 7.37 27.80
CA GLU A 4 15.69 7.77 28.05
C GLU A 4 16.31 6.96 29.19
N THR A 5 15.54 6.70 30.26
CA THR A 5 15.97 5.82 31.35
C THR A 5 16.22 4.40 30.84
N VAL A 6 15.29 3.83 30.07
CA VAL A 6 15.44 2.49 29.48
C VAL A 6 16.65 2.40 28.56
N LEU A 7 16.89 3.41 27.71
CA LEU A 7 18.08 3.48 26.86
C LEU A 7 19.37 3.55 27.70
N GLY A 8 19.34 4.34 28.77
CA GLY A 8 20.43 4.45 29.74
C GLY A 8 20.79 3.11 30.39
N ASP A 9 19.80 2.31 30.78
CA ASP A 9 19.99 0.98 31.38
C ASP A 9 20.72 0.02 30.43
N PHE A 10 20.51 0.13 29.11
CA PHE A 10 21.25 -0.63 28.10
C PHE A 10 22.57 0.03 27.65
N SER A 11 23.00 1.07 28.38
CA SER A 11 24.18 1.87 28.08
C SER A 11 24.16 2.48 26.67
N VAL A 12 22.97 2.83 26.17
CA VAL A 12 22.80 3.64 24.97
C VAL A 12 22.83 5.09 25.40
N LYS A 13 23.91 5.79 25.03
CA LYS A 13 24.07 7.23 25.32
C LYS A 13 23.55 8.05 24.16
N GLY A 14 22.75 9.05 24.45
CA GLY A 14 22.15 9.97 23.49
C GLY A 14 21.01 10.73 24.13
N GLU A 15 20.39 11.61 23.35
CA GLU A 15 19.28 12.45 23.79
C GLU A 15 18.10 12.29 22.83
N ILE A 16 16.87 12.30 23.36
CA ILE A 16 15.68 12.34 22.51
C ILE A 16 15.42 13.81 22.14
N THR A 17 15.64 14.15 20.87
CA THR A 17 15.54 15.54 20.39
C THR A 17 14.12 15.94 20.00
N GLU A 18 13.35 14.99 19.44
CA GLU A 18 11.99 15.23 19.00
C GLU A 18 11.12 13.99 19.19
N SER A 19 9.82 14.20 19.42
CA SER A 19 8.81 13.14 19.46
C SER A 19 7.67 13.51 18.52
N ARG A 20 7.40 12.64 17.55
CA ARG A 20 6.36 12.82 16.52
C ARG A 20 5.24 11.81 16.75
N TYR A 21 4.08 12.31 17.13
CA TYR A 21 2.92 11.50 17.45
C TYR A 21 2.14 11.15 16.17
N GLY A 22 2.03 9.86 15.90
CA GLY A 22 1.24 9.31 14.82
C GLY A 22 -0.08 8.69 15.29
N PRO A 23 -0.91 8.20 14.36
CA PRO A 23 -2.18 7.54 14.71
C PRO A 23 -1.99 6.21 15.45
N VAL A 24 -0.94 5.45 15.12
CA VAL A 24 -0.71 4.09 15.64
C VAL A 24 0.57 3.99 16.48
N VAL A 25 1.60 4.75 16.10
CA VAL A 25 2.90 4.77 16.76
C VAL A 25 3.35 6.21 17.00
N THR A 26 4.20 6.40 18.00
CA THR A 26 4.95 7.64 18.22
C THR A 26 6.41 7.36 17.89
N ARG A 27 7.02 8.23 17.06
CA ARG A 27 8.44 8.15 16.73
C ARG A 27 9.23 9.11 17.61
N HIS A 28 10.19 8.59 18.35
CA HIS A 28 11.18 9.36 19.09
C HIS A 28 12.48 9.39 18.31
N ASP A 29 12.97 10.60 18.02
CA ASP A 29 14.21 10.80 17.28
C ASP A 29 15.36 10.86 18.30
N LEU A 30 16.16 9.79 18.37
CA LEU A 30 17.34 9.68 19.23
C LEU A 30 18.56 10.23 18.50
N GLU A 31 19.18 11.27 19.05
CA GLU A 31 20.51 11.70 18.64
C GLU A 31 21.56 10.91 19.44
N PRO A 32 22.30 9.99 18.81
CA PRO A 32 23.24 9.14 19.52
C PRO A 32 24.51 9.91 19.91
N ALA A 33 25.04 9.65 21.11
CA ALA A 33 26.32 10.23 21.51
C ALA A 33 27.46 9.73 20.59
N PRO A 34 28.53 10.53 20.38
CA PRO A 34 29.66 10.14 19.53
C PRO A 34 30.20 8.74 19.85
N GLY A 35 30.38 7.93 18.79
CA GLY A 35 30.85 6.55 18.91
C GLY A 35 29.76 5.50 19.15
N THR A 36 28.51 5.89 19.40
CA THR A 36 27.38 4.95 19.48
C THR A 36 26.99 4.49 18.08
N LYS A 37 27.21 3.19 17.80
CA LYS A 37 26.84 2.58 16.51
C LYS A 37 25.33 2.39 16.43
N SER A 38 24.69 2.83 15.34
CA SER A 38 23.24 2.66 15.15
C SER A 38 22.80 1.20 15.22
N GLN A 39 23.62 0.26 14.72
CA GLN A 39 23.34 -1.17 14.76
C GLN A 39 23.16 -1.72 16.19
N ARG A 40 23.86 -1.14 17.18
CA ARG A 40 23.69 -1.51 18.59
C ARG A 40 22.28 -1.16 19.07
N VAL A 41 21.80 0.04 18.77
CA VAL A 41 20.46 0.47 19.18
C VAL A 41 19.40 -0.36 18.44
N ILE A 42 19.61 -0.65 17.16
CA ILE A 42 18.72 -1.51 16.36
C ILE A 42 18.61 -2.91 16.97
N SER A 43 19.73 -3.51 17.41
CA SER A 43 19.72 -4.84 18.02
C SER A 43 19.02 -4.90 19.39
N LEU A 44 18.76 -3.76 20.03
CA LEU A 44 18.11 -3.68 21.33
C LEU A 44 16.58 -3.51 21.23
N ALA A 45 15.99 -3.56 20.03
CA ALA A 45 14.58 -3.30 19.82
C ALA A 45 13.65 -4.16 20.71
N ASP A 46 13.90 -5.47 20.80
CA ASP A 46 13.08 -6.39 21.60
C ASP A 46 13.24 -6.14 23.11
N ASP A 47 14.45 -5.80 23.55
CA ASP A 47 14.74 -5.46 24.94
C ASP A 47 14.10 -4.14 25.36
N ILE A 48 14.15 -3.12 24.49
CA ILE A 48 13.45 -1.86 24.69
C ILE A 48 11.94 -2.11 24.73
N ALA A 49 11.39 -2.92 23.82
CA ALA A 49 9.97 -3.26 23.82
C ALA A 49 9.54 -3.90 25.15
N ARG A 50 10.33 -4.85 25.66
CA ARG A 50 10.07 -5.51 26.95
C ARG A 50 10.11 -4.52 28.11
N SER A 51 11.13 -3.66 28.19
CA SER A 51 11.24 -2.67 29.27
C SER A 51 10.16 -1.60 29.22
N MET A 52 9.71 -1.22 28.01
CA MET A 52 8.62 -0.27 27.78
C MET A 52 7.22 -0.91 27.88
N SER A 53 7.12 -2.20 28.19
CA SER A 53 5.85 -2.95 28.17
C SER A 53 5.08 -2.82 26.85
N ALA A 54 5.81 -2.67 25.74
CA ALA A 54 5.29 -2.52 24.39
C ALA A 54 5.22 -3.89 23.68
N VAL A 55 4.24 -4.06 22.79
CA VAL A 55 4.10 -5.28 21.97
C VAL A 55 5.33 -5.48 21.06
N SER A 56 5.83 -4.39 20.49
CA SER A 56 7.04 -4.36 19.67
C SER A 56 7.56 -2.93 19.58
N VAL A 57 8.83 -2.79 19.23
CA VAL A 57 9.48 -1.50 18.94
C VAL A 57 10.18 -1.62 17.60
N ARG A 58 10.08 -0.59 16.76
CA ARG A 58 10.87 -0.51 15.54
C ARG A 58 11.96 0.54 15.71
N VAL A 59 13.21 0.13 15.54
CA VAL A 59 14.37 1.03 15.59
C VAL A 59 15.03 1.06 14.21
N ALA A 60 15.19 2.24 13.64
CA ALA A 60 15.80 2.41 12.31
C ALA A 60 16.51 3.75 12.17
N VAL A 61 17.50 3.82 11.26
CA VAL A 61 18.09 5.10 10.86
C VAL A 61 17.08 5.93 10.05
N VAL A 62 17.08 7.24 10.25
CA VAL A 62 16.22 8.16 9.49
C VAL A 62 17.00 8.70 8.30
N PRO A 63 16.58 8.43 7.05
CA PRO A 63 17.29 8.91 5.87
C PRO A 63 17.41 10.44 5.85
N GLY A 64 18.62 10.95 5.61
CA GLY A 64 18.89 12.38 5.54
C GLY A 64 18.99 13.12 6.88
N GLN A 65 18.94 12.40 8.02
CA GLN A 65 19.06 12.98 9.36
C GLN A 65 20.08 12.22 10.21
N ASN A 66 20.74 12.91 11.13
CA ASN A 66 21.69 12.30 12.07
C ASN A 66 20.99 11.74 13.32
N VAL A 67 19.85 11.06 13.14
CA VAL A 67 19.03 10.52 14.23
C VAL A 67 18.66 9.06 13.98
N ILE A 68 18.42 8.33 15.06
CA ILE A 68 17.86 6.98 15.07
C ILE A 68 16.40 7.11 15.50
N GLY A 69 15.47 6.73 14.64
CA GLY A 69 14.04 6.72 14.95
C GLY A 69 13.69 5.48 15.77
N ILE A 70 13.06 5.70 16.92
CA ILE A 70 12.49 4.65 17.79
C ILE A 70 10.98 4.81 17.76
N GLU A 71 10.29 3.90 17.10
CA GLU A 71 8.84 3.88 16.97
C GLU A 71 8.24 2.98 18.06
N LEU A 72 7.50 3.60 18.98
CA LEU A 72 6.76 2.95 20.05
C LEU A 72 5.25 2.93 19.72
N PRO A 73 4.53 1.82 19.94
CA PRO A 73 3.09 1.78 19.76
C PRO A 73 2.40 2.69 20.78
N ASN A 74 1.40 3.44 20.32
CA ASN A 74 0.56 4.23 21.21
C ASN A 74 -0.27 3.30 22.12
N THR A 75 -0.55 3.75 23.34
CA THR A 75 -1.46 3.07 24.27
C THR A 75 -2.87 3.00 23.71
N ASP A 76 -3.34 4.10 23.10
CA ASP A 76 -4.58 4.15 22.34
C ASP A 76 -4.26 4.31 20.85
N ARG A 77 -4.60 3.29 20.05
CA ARG A 77 -4.30 3.26 18.62
C ARG A 77 -5.54 3.67 17.85
N GLN A 78 -5.39 4.68 17.01
CA GLN A 78 -6.48 5.16 16.16
C GLN A 78 -6.70 4.19 14.99
N VAL A 79 -7.96 3.82 14.77
CA VAL A 79 -8.35 3.04 13.59
C VAL A 79 -8.24 3.94 12.35
N VAL A 80 -7.43 3.51 11.38
CA VAL A 80 -7.35 4.20 10.08
C VAL A 80 -8.48 3.69 9.19
N VAL A 81 -9.50 4.52 8.99
CA VAL A 81 -10.67 4.16 8.18
C VAL A 81 -10.44 4.55 6.72
N LEU A 82 -10.73 3.63 5.79
CA LEU A 82 -10.56 3.87 4.34
C LEU A 82 -11.28 5.13 3.87
N ARG A 83 -12.50 5.38 4.38
CA ARG A 83 -13.31 6.55 4.03
C ARG A 83 -12.57 7.87 4.28
N GLU A 84 -11.80 7.99 5.36
CA GLU A 84 -11.05 9.22 5.65
C GLU A 84 -10.03 9.54 4.56
N ILE A 85 -9.48 8.52 3.91
CA ILE A 85 -8.53 8.69 2.81
C ILE A 85 -9.28 9.06 1.52
N LEU A 86 -10.41 8.40 1.24
CA LEU A 86 -11.22 8.66 0.04
C LEU A 86 -11.88 10.04 0.07
N ASP A 87 -12.26 10.53 1.26
CA ASP A 87 -12.84 11.86 1.46
C ASP A 87 -11.75 12.96 1.49
N HIS A 88 -10.47 12.60 1.58
CA HIS A 88 -9.36 13.55 1.63
C HIS A 88 -9.10 14.23 0.28
N ALA A 89 -8.71 15.51 0.31
CA ALA A 89 -8.43 16.30 -0.89
C ALA A 89 -7.37 15.64 -1.81
N VAL A 90 -6.34 15.02 -1.22
CA VAL A 90 -5.28 14.31 -1.96
C VAL A 90 -5.86 13.20 -2.84
N TRP A 91 -6.86 12.44 -2.36
CA TRP A 91 -7.53 11.43 -3.19
C TRP A 91 -8.32 12.09 -4.32
N GLN A 92 -9.07 13.15 -4.04
CA GLN A 92 -9.88 13.82 -5.05
C GLN A 92 -9.04 14.44 -6.18
N SER A 93 -7.88 15.00 -5.84
CA SER A 93 -6.93 15.58 -6.80
C SER A 93 -5.98 14.57 -7.44
N ASP A 94 -6.02 13.30 -7.04
CA ASP A 94 -5.10 12.29 -7.55
C ASP A 94 -5.38 11.96 -9.02
N GLY A 95 -4.35 12.11 -9.86
CA GLY A 95 -4.39 11.86 -11.30
C GLY A 95 -3.80 10.50 -11.70
N SER A 96 -3.70 9.56 -10.76
CA SER A 96 -3.15 8.23 -11.03
C SER A 96 -4.09 7.40 -11.91
N ASN A 97 -3.54 6.48 -12.70
CA ASN A 97 -4.36 5.65 -13.59
C ASN A 97 -5.06 4.52 -12.85
N LEU A 98 -4.42 3.94 -11.84
CA LEU A 98 -4.97 2.87 -11.00
C LEU A 98 -4.64 3.15 -9.52
N PRO A 99 -5.28 4.15 -8.90
CA PRO A 99 -4.96 4.55 -7.54
C PRO A 99 -5.43 3.51 -6.51
N MET A 100 -4.56 3.25 -5.53
CA MET A 100 -4.84 2.43 -4.37
C MET A 100 -4.53 3.19 -3.09
N ALA A 101 -5.52 3.34 -2.20
CA ALA A 101 -5.33 3.87 -0.86
C ALA A 101 -4.76 2.76 0.03
N LEU A 102 -3.53 2.96 0.54
CA LEU A 102 -2.86 1.97 1.39
C LEU A 102 -3.13 2.19 2.89
N GLY A 103 -3.41 3.42 3.29
CA GLY A 103 -3.55 3.78 4.70
C GLY A 103 -3.05 5.19 4.97
N LYS A 104 -2.50 5.38 6.18
CA LYS A 104 -1.80 6.59 6.58
C LYS A 104 -0.34 6.24 6.91
N ASP A 105 0.55 7.19 6.71
CA ASP A 105 1.93 7.05 7.17
C ASP A 105 2.03 7.23 8.70
N ILE A 106 3.25 7.16 9.23
CA ILE A 106 3.51 7.32 10.66
C ILE A 106 3.14 8.72 11.19
N ALA A 107 3.01 9.73 10.33
CA ALA A 107 2.59 11.07 10.70
C ALA A 107 1.07 11.29 10.53
N GLY A 108 0.34 10.27 10.04
CA GLY A 108 -1.10 10.35 9.80
C GLY A 108 -1.49 10.89 8.42
N ALA A 109 -0.53 11.15 7.53
CA ALA A 109 -0.83 11.62 6.19
C ALA A 109 -1.33 10.46 5.30
N PRO A 110 -2.39 10.65 4.48
CA PRO A 110 -2.88 9.61 3.59
C PRO A 110 -1.82 9.14 2.58
N VAL A 111 -1.70 7.83 2.43
CA VAL A 111 -0.78 7.18 1.48
C VAL A 111 -1.58 6.58 0.34
N ILE A 112 -1.43 7.16 -0.84
CA ILE A 112 -2.05 6.72 -2.09
C ILE A 112 -0.94 6.39 -3.08
N VAL A 113 -1.08 5.26 -3.76
CA VAL A 113 -0.10 4.77 -4.73
C VAL A 113 -0.77 4.44 -6.07
N ASP A 114 0.00 4.50 -7.16
CA ASP A 114 -0.50 4.15 -8.49
C ASP A 114 -0.03 2.76 -8.91
N LEU A 115 -0.95 1.79 -9.00
CA LEU A 115 -0.65 0.44 -9.48
C LEU A 115 -0.14 0.46 -10.94
N ALA A 116 -0.51 1.45 -11.75
CA ALA A 116 0.01 1.54 -13.12
C ALA A 116 1.51 1.91 -13.17
N LYS A 117 2.02 2.63 -12.15
CA LYS A 117 3.45 2.95 -12.00
C LYS A 117 4.23 1.83 -11.32
N MET A 118 3.54 1.00 -10.53
CA MET A 118 4.05 -0.24 -9.93
C MET A 118 3.38 -1.43 -10.63
N PRO A 119 3.76 -1.73 -11.89
CA PRO A 119 2.91 -2.49 -12.82
C PRO A 119 2.47 -3.86 -12.29
N HIS A 120 3.20 -4.41 -11.31
CA HIS A 120 2.80 -5.56 -10.52
C HIS A 120 3.13 -5.32 -9.04
N LEU A 121 2.29 -5.85 -8.15
CA LEU A 121 2.45 -5.76 -6.70
C LEU A 121 2.41 -7.17 -6.08
N LEU A 122 3.34 -7.45 -5.16
CA LEU A 122 3.31 -8.65 -4.31
C LEU A 122 2.89 -8.25 -2.89
N VAL A 123 1.86 -8.90 -2.35
CA VAL A 123 1.38 -8.67 -0.98
C VAL A 123 1.54 -9.97 -0.17
N ALA A 124 2.30 -9.91 0.91
CA ALA A 124 2.53 -11.03 1.83
C ALA A 124 2.27 -10.61 3.28
N GLY A 125 1.83 -11.56 4.10
CA GLY A 125 1.51 -11.33 5.51
C GLY A 125 1.02 -12.60 6.18
N THR A 126 1.26 -12.73 7.47
CA THR A 126 0.77 -13.85 8.29
C THR A 126 -0.74 -13.73 8.55
N THR A 127 -1.38 -14.81 9.00
CA THR A 127 -2.79 -14.75 9.42
C THR A 127 -2.96 -13.72 10.54
N GLY A 128 -3.97 -12.86 10.42
CA GLY A 128 -4.22 -11.79 11.38
C GLY A 128 -3.40 -10.51 11.15
N SER A 129 -2.46 -10.48 10.21
CA SER A 129 -1.64 -9.29 9.94
C SER A 129 -2.36 -8.18 9.16
N GLY A 130 -3.65 -8.37 8.82
CA GLY A 130 -4.42 -7.42 8.02
C GLY A 130 -4.29 -7.58 6.50
N LYS A 131 -3.63 -8.62 5.97
CA LYS A 131 -3.46 -8.84 4.52
C LYS A 131 -4.78 -8.76 3.74
N SER A 132 -5.80 -9.49 4.19
CA SER A 132 -7.09 -9.55 3.50
C SER A 132 -7.82 -8.21 3.53
N VAL A 133 -7.75 -7.48 4.66
CA VAL A 133 -8.30 -6.12 4.77
C VAL A 133 -7.58 -5.17 3.81
N GLY A 134 -6.25 -5.24 3.72
CA GLY A 134 -5.46 -4.45 2.78
C GLY A 134 -5.82 -4.72 1.31
N ILE A 135 -5.99 -5.99 0.93
CA ILE A 135 -6.44 -6.36 -0.43
C ILE A 135 -7.84 -5.79 -0.72
N ASN A 136 -8.77 -5.89 0.23
CA ASN A 136 -10.10 -5.29 0.09
C ASN A 136 -10.03 -3.77 -0.05
N ALA A 137 -9.17 -3.09 0.70
CA ALA A 137 -8.96 -1.64 0.55
C ALA A 137 -8.43 -1.28 -0.84
N MET A 138 -7.51 -2.08 -1.40
CA MET A 138 -7.00 -1.88 -2.77
C MET A 138 -8.11 -2.07 -3.82
N ILE A 139 -8.91 -3.15 -3.71
CA ILE A 139 -10.03 -3.41 -4.63
C ILE A 139 -11.06 -2.27 -4.55
N LEU A 140 -11.47 -1.90 -3.33
CA LEU A 140 -12.42 -0.81 -3.12
C LEU A 140 -11.88 0.52 -3.67
N SER A 141 -10.59 0.82 -3.52
CA SER A 141 -9.98 2.02 -4.10
C SER A 141 -10.22 2.09 -5.61
N LEU A 142 -10.05 0.97 -6.32
CA LEU A 142 -10.30 0.89 -7.76
C LEU A 142 -11.81 1.01 -8.08
N LEU A 143 -12.68 0.39 -7.30
CA LEU A 143 -14.14 0.45 -7.50
C LEU A 143 -14.71 1.86 -7.24
N TYR A 144 -14.17 2.60 -6.28
CA TYR A 144 -14.54 4.00 -6.01
C TYR A 144 -14.02 4.96 -7.10
N ARG A 145 -12.95 4.59 -7.81
CA ARG A 145 -12.37 5.42 -8.88
C ARG A 145 -12.95 5.12 -10.26
N HIS A 146 -13.20 3.85 -10.57
CA HIS A 146 -13.41 3.39 -11.93
C HIS A 146 -14.79 2.78 -12.15
N THR A 147 -15.38 3.07 -13.30
CA THR A 147 -16.51 2.30 -13.85
C THR A 147 -16.03 1.01 -14.53
N PRO A 148 -16.92 0.05 -14.83
CA PRO A 148 -16.57 -1.19 -15.55
C PRO A 148 -15.95 -0.97 -16.94
N GLU A 149 -16.17 0.18 -17.56
CA GLU A 149 -15.58 0.52 -18.86
C GLU A 149 -14.11 0.94 -18.73
N THR A 150 -13.71 1.45 -17.57
CA THR A 150 -12.38 2.00 -17.32
C THR A 150 -11.48 1.06 -16.52
N CYS A 151 -12.06 0.15 -15.72
CA CYS A 151 -11.32 -0.90 -15.03
C CYS A 151 -12.11 -2.22 -15.04
N ARG A 152 -11.40 -3.30 -15.35
CA ARG A 152 -11.93 -4.67 -15.36
C ARG A 152 -11.03 -5.58 -14.54
N MET A 153 -11.62 -6.55 -13.86
CA MET A 153 -10.92 -7.40 -12.90
C MET A 153 -11.13 -8.89 -13.21
N ILE A 154 -10.09 -9.67 -12.94
CA ILE A 154 -10.16 -11.12 -12.78
C ILE A 154 -9.71 -11.40 -11.35
N LEU A 155 -10.61 -11.94 -10.54
CA LEU A 155 -10.32 -12.29 -9.15
C LEU A 155 -10.14 -13.80 -9.04
N VAL A 156 -9.09 -14.22 -8.36
CA VAL A 156 -8.76 -15.64 -8.12
C VAL A 156 -8.67 -15.86 -6.62
N ASP A 157 -9.56 -16.70 -6.10
CA ASP A 157 -9.62 -17.07 -4.68
C ASP A 157 -9.76 -18.59 -4.52
N PRO A 158 -8.64 -19.34 -4.51
CA PRO A 158 -8.68 -20.79 -4.44
C PRO A 158 -9.16 -21.33 -3.09
N LYS A 159 -9.23 -20.47 -2.06
CA LYS A 159 -9.70 -20.84 -0.73
C LYS A 159 -11.17 -20.46 -0.49
N MET A 160 -11.75 -19.63 -1.37
CA MET A 160 -13.13 -19.12 -1.27
C MET A 160 -13.43 -18.38 0.04
N LEU A 161 -12.44 -17.68 0.59
CA LEU A 161 -12.57 -17.03 1.90
C LEU A 161 -12.72 -15.51 1.83
N GLU A 162 -12.15 -14.88 0.80
CA GLU A 162 -11.84 -13.45 0.86
C GLU A 162 -12.50 -12.67 -0.26
N LEU A 163 -12.52 -13.22 -1.48
CA LEU A 163 -12.92 -12.46 -2.68
C LEU A 163 -14.30 -12.85 -3.22
N SER A 164 -14.90 -13.94 -2.73
CA SER A 164 -16.23 -14.39 -3.15
C SER A 164 -17.32 -13.32 -2.96
N VAL A 165 -17.13 -12.38 -2.04
CA VAL A 165 -18.04 -11.24 -1.80
C VAL A 165 -18.18 -10.31 -3.02
N TYR A 166 -17.20 -10.31 -3.92
CA TYR A 166 -17.21 -9.49 -5.14
C TYR A 166 -17.90 -10.19 -6.31
N ASP A 167 -18.41 -11.42 -6.15
CA ASP A 167 -19.04 -12.11 -7.26
C ASP A 167 -20.28 -11.35 -7.75
N GLY A 168 -20.43 -11.26 -9.07
CA GLY A 168 -21.52 -10.53 -9.71
C GLY A 168 -21.33 -9.01 -9.90
N ILE A 169 -20.27 -8.39 -9.39
CA ILE A 169 -20.01 -6.97 -9.70
C ILE A 169 -19.73 -6.79 -11.20
N PRO A 170 -20.14 -5.64 -11.81
CA PRO A 170 -20.02 -5.45 -13.25
C PRO A 170 -18.58 -5.31 -13.75
N HIS A 171 -17.61 -5.06 -12.86
CA HIS A 171 -16.19 -4.97 -13.19
C HIS A 171 -15.54 -6.32 -13.49
N LEU A 172 -16.15 -7.43 -13.08
CA LEU A 172 -15.60 -8.76 -13.32
C LEU A 172 -15.68 -9.15 -14.81
N LEU A 173 -14.62 -9.79 -15.30
CA LEU A 173 -14.58 -10.42 -16.63
C LEU A 173 -15.04 -11.88 -16.62
N SER A 174 -15.03 -12.49 -15.44
CA SER A 174 -15.52 -13.83 -15.16
C SER A 174 -15.98 -13.88 -13.70
N PRO A 175 -16.82 -14.86 -13.30
CA PRO A 175 -17.03 -15.16 -11.89
C PRO A 175 -15.69 -15.35 -11.15
N VAL A 176 -15.72 -15.16 -9.83
CA VAL A 176 -14.52 -15.35 -8.99
C VAL A 176 -13.97 -16.76 -9.21
N VAL A 177 -12.70 -16.85 -9.59
CA VAL A 177 -12.06 -18.11 -9.98
C VAL A 177 -11.57 -18.85 -8.74
N THR A 178 -12.14 -20.03 -8.50
CA THR A 178 -11.82 -20.85 -7.31
C THR A 178 -11.01 -22.09 -7.66
N GLU A 179 -11.19 -22.64 -8.86
CA GLU A 179 -10.46 -23.82 -9.32
C GLU A 179 -9.07 -23.43 -9.87
N PRO A 180 -7.96 -24.07 -9.41
CA PRO A 180 -6.62 -23.78 -9.91
C PRO A 180 -6.46 -23.95 -11.42
N SER A 181 -7.13 -24.94 -12.01
CA SER A 181 -7.13 -25.17 -13.47
C SER A 181 -7.76 -24.00 -14.25
N LYS A 182 -8.81 -23.39 -13.72
CA LYS A 182 -9.45 -22.20 -14.29
C LYS A 182 -8.58 -20.96 -14.12
N ALA A 183 -7.83 -20.85 -13.02
CA ALA A 183 -6.87 -19.75 -12.83
C ALA A 183 -5.77 -19.75 -13.90
N VAL A 184 -5.24 -20.93 -14.26
CA VAL A 184 -4.28 -21.06 -15.37
C VAL A 184 -4.89 -20.58 -16.69
N THR A 185 -6.14 -20.92 -16.95
CA THR A 185 -6.86 -20.47 -18.15
C THR A 185 -7.05 -18.95 -18.18
N ALA A 186 -7.41 -18.34 -17.05
CA ALA A 186 -7.57 -16.90 -16.92
C ALA A 186 -6.24 -16.15 -17.16
N LEU A 187 -5.12 -16.67 -16.65
CA LEU A 187 -3.79 -16.11 -16.91
C LEU A 187 -3.38 -16.25 -18.38
N LYS A 188 -3.64 -17.40 -19.02
CA LYS A 188 -3.43 -17.58 -20.47
C LYS A 188 -4.27 -16.60 -21.30
N TRP A 189 -5.51 -16.31 -20.87
CA TRP A 189 -6.34 -15.29 -21.49
C TRP A 189 -5.72 -13.90 -21.35
N ALA A 190 -5.21 -13.54 -20.16
CA ALA A 190 -4.56 -12.26 -19.93
C ALA A 190 -3.33 -12.05 -20.85
N VAL A 191 -2.54 -13.10 -21.09
CA VAL A 191 -1.43 -13.07 -22.06
C VAL A 191 -1.94 -12.78 -23.48
N ARG A 192 -2.98 -13.48 -23.93
CA ARG A 192 -3.56 -13.27 -25.28
C ARG A 192 -4.16 -11.88 -25.45
N GLU A 193 -4.80 -11.36 -24.40
CA GLU A 193 -5.34 -10.00 -24.39
C GLU A 193 -4.21 -8.96 -24.47
N MET A 194 -3.12 -9.16 -23.73
CA MET A 194 -1.93 -8.32 -23.81
C MET A 194 -1.36 -8.27 -25.25
N GLU A 195 -1.17 -9.43 -25.90
CA GLU A 195 -0.70 -9.50 -27.30
C GLU A 195 -1.67 -8.80 -28.27
N THR A 196 -2.97 -8.93 -28.05
CA THR A 196 -4.00 -8.26 -28.84
C THR A 196 -3.92 -6.74 -28.68
N ARG A 197 -3.72 -6.25 -27.45
CA ARG A 197 -3.50 -4.82 -27.19
C ARG A 197 -2.23 -4.32 -27.86
N TYR A 198 -1.12 -5.06 -27.80
CA TYR A 198 0.10 -4.68 -28.51
C TYR A 198 -0.12 -4.53 -30.02
N ARG A 199 -0.82 -5.48 -30.65
CA ARG A 199 -1.15 -5.39 -32.08
C ARG A 199 -2.03 -4.18 -32.40
N ASN A 200 -3.03 -3.90 -31.57
CA ASN A 200 -3.93 -2.75 -31.76
C ASN A 200 -3.21 -1.42 -31.56
N MET A 201 -2.32 -1.34 -30.57
CA MET A 201 -1.46 -0.18 -30.33
C MET A 201 -0.48 0.07 -31.48
N ALA A 202 0.13 -0.98 -32.03
CA ALA A 202 1.02 -0.88 -33.19
C ALA A 202 0.29 -0.34 -34.43
N LYS A 203 -0.93 -0.80 -34.70
CA LYS A 203 -1.76 -0.31 -35.82
C LYS A 203 -2.06 1.19 -35.75
N LEU A 204 -2.17 1.74 -34.53
CA LEU A 204 -2.42 3.17 -34.31
C LEU A 204 -1.14 3.98 -34.00
N ASN A 205 0.02 3.35 -34.09
CA ASN A 205 1.33 3.93 -33.77
C ASN A 205 1.37 4.61 -32.38
N VAL A 206 0.85 3.92 -31.37
CA VAL A 206 0.85 4.37 -29.96
C VAL A 206 1.65 3.41 -29.08
N ARG A 207 2.25 3.93 -28.00
CA ARG A 207 3.16 3.17 -27.14
C ARG A 207 2.52 2.60 -25.87
N ASN A 208 1.31 3.01 -25.52
CA ASN A 208 0.62 2.59 -24.31
C ASN A 208 -0.91 2.66 -24.45
N ILE A 209 -1.60 2.07 -23.48
CA ILE A 209 -3.06 1.97 -23.47
C ILE A 209 -3.76 3.33 -23.38
N ALA A 210 -3.16 4.31 -22.69
CA ALA A 210 -3.72 5.66 -22.59
C ALA A 210 -3.77 6.34 -23.97
N GLY A 211 -2.66 6.29 -24.72
CA GLY A 211 -2.60 6.82 -26.08
C GLY A 211 -3.52 6.08 -27.04
N TYR A 212 -3.69 4.76 -26.87
CA TYR A 212 -4.66 3.98 -27.64
C TYR A 212 -6.10 4.47 -27.38
N ASN A 213 -6.48 4.61 -26.11
CA ASN A 213 -7.81 5.06 -25.72
C ASN A 213 -8.12 6.46 -26.26
N GLU A 214 -7.16 7.39 -26.19
CA GLU A 214 -7.31 8.74 -26.71
C GLU A 214 -7.55 8.75 -28.24
N ARG A 215 -6.78 7.96 -29.00
CA ARG A 215 -6.93 7.83 -30.45
C ARG A 215 -8.30 7.24 -30.82
N VAL A 216 -8.73 6.21 -30.13
CA VAL A 216 -10.04 5.56 -30.36
C VAL A 216 -11.18 6.51 -30.02
N ALA A 217 -11.10 7.25 -28.91
CA ALA A 217 -12.10 8.24 -28.53
C ALA A 217 -12.22 9.35 -29.60
N LYS A 218 -11.10 9.91 -30.05
CA LYS A 218 -11.08 10.92 -31.13
C LYS A 218 -11.71 10.41 -32.43
N ALA A 219 -11.44 9.17 -32.81
CA ALA A 219 -12.02 8.58 -34.01
C ALA A 219 -13.55 8.40 -33.88
N ARG A 220 -14.04 7.97 -32.71
CA ARG A 220 -15.48 7.82 -32.44
C ARG A 220 -16.23 9.14 -32.48
N THR A 221 -15.65 10.23 -31.99
CA THR A 221 -16.27 11.57 -32.04
C THR A 221 -16.35 12.08 -33.47
N ARG A 222 -15.29 11.91 -34.28
CA ARG A 222 -15.29 12.33 -35.69
C ARG A 222 -16.28 11.56 -36.57
N ALA A 223 -16.54 10.29 -36.26
CA ALA A 223 -17.49 9.46 -37.02
C ALA A 223 -18.97 9.74 -36.68
N ARG A 224 -19.25 10.56 -35.66
CA ARG A 224 -20.60 10.96 -35.25
C ARG A 224 -20.99 12.37 -35.71
N CYS A 225 -20.06 13.12 -36.30
CA CYS A 225 -20.29 14.39 -36.99
C CYS A 225 -20.33 14.14 -38.49
#